data_AF-A0A2G6ESV7-F1
#
_entry.id   AF-A0A2G6ESV7-F1
#
_cell.length_a   1.000
_cell.length_b   1.000
_cell.length_c   1.000
_cell.angle_alpha   90.00
_cell.angle_beta   90.00
_cell.angle_gamma   90.00
#
_symmetry.space_group_name_H-M   'P 1'
#
loop_
_entity.id
_entity.type
_entity.pdbx_description
1 polymer ?
#
loop_
_entity_poly.entity_id
_entity_poly.type
_entity_poly.pdbx_seq_one_letter_code
_entity_poly.pdbx_strand_id
1 'polypeptide(L)'
;MKFTLYLSLLAVAHSVFAAQQCNLYVDSSTDSELFAFQDGGKTVFDKRTGLLWQRCLVGQTFNANATADNFSDDSCDGTPTHFVRDDALVYASSQSDLRLPNIKELGSIVELQCRLPAINPAVFPNQPNWG
;
A
#
# COMPACT_ATOMS: atom_id res chain seq x y z
N MET A 1 -46.72 -40.60 -6.04
CA MET A 1 -46.20 -39.40 -5.36
C MET A 1 -44.77 -39.19 -5.87
N LYS A 2 -44.51 -38.11 -6.62
CA LYS A 2 -43.21 -37.83 -7.25
C LYS A 2 -42.40 -36.94 -6.31
N PHE A 3 -41.24 -37.43 -5.84
CA PHE A 3 -40.28 -36.68 -5.03
C PHE A 3 -39.36 -35.88 -5.96
N THR A 4 -39.50 -34.55 -5.97
CA THR A 4 -38.60 -33.66 -6.69
C THR A 4 -37.51 -33.18 -5.72
N LEU A 5 -36.27 -33.62 -5.96
CA LEU A 5 -35.09 -33.25 -5.17
C LEU A 5 -34.51 -31.96 -5.75
N TYR A 6 -34.52 -30.87 -4.98
CA TYR A 6 -33.89 -29.60 -5.37
C TYR A 6 -32.41 -29.64 -5.03
N LEU A 7 -31.55 -29.62 -6.05
CA LEU A 7 -30.11 -29.45 -5.93
C LEU A 7 -29.81 -27.96 -5.82
N SER A 8 -29.49 -27.47 -4.62
CA SER A 8 -29.07 -26.10 -4.37
C SER A 8 -27.67 -25.86 -4.93
N LEU A 9 -27.57 -24.99 -5.94
CA LEU A 9 -26.33 -24.52 -6.52
C LEU A 9 -25.69 -23.47 -5.58
N LEU A 10 -24.67 -23.85 -4.81
CA LEU A 10 -23.85 -22.90 -4.06
C LEU A 10 -22.97 -22.10 -5.04
N ALA A 11 -23.31 -20.84 -5.25
CA ALA A 11 -22.43 -19.89 -5.93
C ALA A 11 -21.30 -19.50 -4.97
N VAL A 12 -20.10 -20.04 -5.18
CA VAL A 12 -18.89 -19.60 -4.47
C VAL A 12 -18.48 -18.25 -5.05
N ALA A 13 -18.73 -17.18 -4.30
CA ALA A 13 -18.21 -15.86 -4.60
C ALA A 13 -16.68 -15.88 -4.37
N HIS A 14 -15.90 -15.93 -5.45
CA HIS A 14 -14.45 -15.78 -5.37
C HIS A 14 -14.13 -14.28 -5.35
N SER A 15 -13.65 -13.79 -4.21
CA SER A 15 -13.07 -12.45 -4.12
C SER A 15 -11.83 -12.39 -4.99
N VAL A 16 -11.83 -11.54 -6.01
CA VAL A 16 -10.63 -11.30 -6.84
C VAL A 16 -9.72 -10.34 -6.08
N PHE A 17 -8.76 -10.87 -5.33
CA PHE A 17 -7.63 -10.06 -4.89
C PHE A 17 -6.76 -9.76 -6.11
N ALA A 18 -6.54 -8.47 -6.43
CA ALA A 18 -5.59 -8.09 -7.45
C ALA A 18 -4.16 -8.33 -6.92
N ALA A 19 -3.58 -9.47 -7.28
CA ALA A 19 -2.20 -9.81 -6.92
C ALA A 19 -1.19 -8.94 -7.69
N GLN A 20 -0.07 -8.61 -7.03
CA GLN A 20 1.02 -7.87 -7.65
C GLN A 20 1.64 -8.65 -8.83
N GLN A 21 1.91 -7.98 -9.94
CA GLN A 21 2.46 -8.59 -11.15
C GLN A 21 3.98 -8.43 -11.20
N CYS A 22 4.71 -9.51 -10.93
CA CYS A 22 6.16 -9.52 -10.75
C CYS A 22 6.91 -10.41 -11.73
N ASN A 23 8.15 -10.05 -12.06
CA ASN A 23 9.12 -10.86 -12.78
C ASN A 23 10.11 -11.48 -11.79
N LEU A 24 9.98 -12.78 -11.53
CA LEU A 24 10.79 -13.51 -10.55
C LEU A 24 12.27 -13.69 -10.96
N TYR A 25 12.67 -13.22 -12.13
CA TYR A 25 14.08 -13.18 -12.57
C TYR A 25 14.79 -11.87 -12.21
N VAL A 26 14.11 -10.93 -11.58
CA VAL A 26 14.66 -9.66 -11.09
C VAL A 26 14.56 -9.69 -9.58
N ASP A 27 15.62 -9.29 -8.87
CA ASP A 27 15.59 -9.20 -7.42
C ASP A 27 14.67 -8.06 -6.95
N SER A 28 14.02 -8.24 -5.81
CA SER A 28 13.24 -7.17 -5.16
C SER A 28 14.13 -5.96 -4.84
N SER A 29 13.71 -4.78 -5.27
CA SER A 29 14.44 -3.53 -5.00
C SER A 29 14.02 -2.86 -3.70
N THR A 30 12.92 -3.30 -3.11
CA THR A 30 12.28 -2.71 -1.93
C THR A 30 11.85 -3.77 -0.92
N ASP A 31 12.71 -4.77 -0.67
CA ASP A 31 12.51 -5.75 0.39
C ASP A 31 12.09 -5.07 1.70
N SER A 32 11.06 -5.62 2.36
CA SER A 32 10.52 -5.11 3.63
C SER A 32 11.59 -5.00 4.71
N GLU A 33 12.65 -5.80 4.66
CA GLU A 33 13.79 -5.68 5.58
C GLU A 33 14.51 -4.33 5.46
N LEU A 34 14.40 -3.59 4.35
CA LEU A 34 15.00 -2.25 4.19
C LEU A 34 14.26 -1.16 4.97
N PHE A 35 13.10 -1.50 5.53
CA PHE A 35 12.15 -0.57 6.09
C PHE A 35 11.95 -0.83 7.59
N ALA A 36 12.04 0.21 8.41
CA ALA A 36 11.77 0.14 9.84
C ALA A 36 10.41 0.79 10.15
N PHE A 37 9.43 -0.01 10.52
CA PHE A 37 8.09 0.46 10.86
C PHE A 37 8.11 1.26 12.18
N GLN A 38 7.42 2.39 12.18
CA GLN A 38 7.33 3.32 13.30
C GLN A 38 5.88 3.74 13.53
N ASP A 39 5.62 4.43 14.65
CA ASP A 39 4.31 4.99 14.99
C ASP A 39 3.14 3.98 14.96
N GLY A 40 3.40 2.76 15.43
CA GLY A 40 2.42 1.67 15.39
C GLY A 40 2.11 1.21 13.97
N GLY A 41 3.09 1.30 13.07
CA GLY A 41 2.96 0.94 11.67
C GLY A 41 2.46 2.07 10.77
N LYS A 42 2.22 3.30 11.23
CA LYS A 42 1.70 4.37 10.35
C LYS A 42 2.76 4.94 9.40
N THR A 43 4.01 4.93 9.86
CA THR A 43 5.16 5.47 9.16
C THR A 43 6.23 4.40 9.03
N VAL A 44 7.13 4.61 8.07
CA VAL A 44 8.22 3.69 7.82
C VAL A 44 9.49 4.44 7.46
N PHE A 45 10.57 4.12 8.16
CA PHE A 45 11.88 4.69 7.92
C PHE A 45 12.65 3.81 6.93
N ASP A 46 12.96 4.37 5.77
CA ASP A 46 13.79 3.72 4.75
C ASP A 46 15.27 3.81 5.17
N LYS A 47 15.85 2.67 5.55
CA LYS A 47 17.24 2.57 6.03
C LYS A 47 18.28 2.89 4.95
N ARG A 48 17.92 2.83 3.66
CA ARG A 48 18.81 3.11 2.54
C ARG A 48 18.89 4.60 2.23
N THR A 49 17.77 5.31 2.30
CA THR A 49 17.70 6.73 1.93
C THR A 49 17.70 7.68 3.14
N GLY A 50 17.42 7.16 4.34
CA GLY A 50 17.25 7.97 5.54
C GLY A 50 15.96 8.79 5.55
N LEU A 51 14.99 8.43 4.72
CA LEU A 51 13.71 9.13 4.59
C LEU A 51 12.63 8.42 5.42
N LEU A 52 11.81 9.21 6.09
CA LEU A 52 10.58 8.75 6.73
C LEU A 52 9.42 8.88 5.74
N TRP A 53 8.67 7.80 5.57
CA TRP A 53 7.53 7.74 4.67
C TRP A 53 6.24 7.49 5.44
N GLN A 54 5.18 8.17 5.04
CA GLN A 54 3.82 7.79 5.43
C GLN A 54 3.36 6.62 4.54
N ARG A 55 2.76 5.59 5.14
CA ARG A 55 2.35 4.39 4.38
C ARG A 55 1.03 4.56 3.64
N CYS A 56 0.09 5.30 4.23
CA CYS A 56 -1.19 5.64 3.61
C CYS A 56 -1.14 6.99 2.91
N LEU A 57 -1.89 7.12 1.81
CA LEU A 57 -2.05 8.41 1.15
C LEU A 57 -2.84 9.39 2.03
N VAL A 58 -2.63 10.68 1.81
CA VAL A 58 -3.39 11.73 2.51
C VAL A 58 -4.89 11.52 2.30
N GLY A 59 -5.68 11.67 3.37
CA GLY A 59 -7.14 11.43 3.36
C GLY A 59 -7.54 9.99 3.67
N GLN A 60 -6.61 9.03 3.62
CA GLN A 60 -6.85 7.67 4.09
C GLN A 60 -6.50 7.53 5.57
N THR A 61 -7.11 6.55 6.22
CA THR A 61 -6.83 6.18 7.61
C THR A 61 -6.09 4.85 7.65
N PHE A 62 -4.97 4.82 8.37
CA PHE A 62 -4.23 3.58 8.61
C PHE A 62 -5.04 2.63 9.49
N ASN A 63 -5.15 1.38 9.07
CA ASN A 63 -5.83 0.31 9.79
C ASN A 63 -4.86 -0.86 9.95
N ALA A 64 -4.53 -1.17 11.20
CA ALA A 64 -3.61 -2.25 11.55
C ALA A 64 -4.27 -3.63 11.59
N ASN A 65 -5.51 -3.78 11.08
CA ASN A 65 -6.33 -5.00 11.06
C ASN A 65 -6.37 -5.81 12.38
N ALA A 66 -6.28 -5.10 13.52
CA ALA A 66 -6.18 -5.66 14.86
C ALA A 66 -4.94 -6.53 15.13
N THR A 67 -3.89 -6.38 14.32
CA THR A 67 -2.63 -7.12 14.32
C THR A 67 -1.45 -6.14 14.39
N ALA A 68 -1.31 -5.44 15.52
CA ALA A 68 -0.37 -4.32 15.68
C ALA A 68 1.13 -4.65 15.44
N ASP A 69 1.51 -5.92 15.47
CA ASP A 69 2.88 -6.42 15.24
C ASP A 69 3.07 -7.09 13.87
N ASN A 70 2.00 -7.29 13.09
CA ASN A 70 2.07 -7.83 11.75
C ASN A 70 1.76 -6.75 10.71
N PHE A 71 2.80 -6.15 10.13
CA PHE A 71 2.56 -5.04 9.19
C PHE A 71 2.12 -5.49 7.79
N SER A 72 2.13 -6.80 7.51
CA SER A 72 1.90 -7.35 6.17
C SER A 72 0.42 -7.45 5.82
N ASP A 73 -0.46 -7.42 6.82
CA ASP A 73 -1.91 -7.44 6.63
C ASP A 73 -2.56 -6.07 6.81
N ASP A 74 -1.80 -5.02 7.12
CA ASP A 74 -2.30 -3.65 7.28
C ASP A 74 -3.03 -3.13 6.02
N SER A 75 -3.96 -2.20 6.23
CA SER A 75 -4.69 -1.53 5.15
C SER A 75 -4.75 -0.01 5.34
N CYS A 76 -5.07 0.69 4.26
CA CYS A 76 -5.43 2.11 4.28
C CYS A 76 -6.90 2.25 3.87
N ASP A 77 -7.74 2.65 4.81
CA ASP A 77 -9.18 2.75 4.60
C ASP A 77 -9.58 4.17 4.16
N GLY A 78 -10.63 4.25 3.34
CA GLY A 78 -11.12 5.51 2.78
C GLY A 78 -10.49 5.90 1.44
N THR A 79 -10.90 7.06 0.94
CA THR A 79 -10.49 7.57 -0.37
C THR A 79 -9.32 8.54 -0.22
N PRO A 80 -8.24 8.41 -1.01
CA PRO A 80 -7.17 9.39 -1.00
C PRO A 80 -7.69 10.77 -1.43
N THR A 81 -7.16 11.80 -0.79
CA THR A 81 -7.40 13.19 -1.18
C THR A 81 -6.50 13.53 -2.37
N HIS A 82 -7.12 14.00 -3.44
CA HIS A 82 -6.41 14.45 -4.63
C HIS A 82 -6.10 15.94 -4.50
N PHE A 83 -4.84 16.29 -4.70
CA PHE A 83 -4.38 17.68 -4.72
C PHE A 83 -3.83 18.01 -6.11
N VAL A 84 -4.05 19.26 -6.54
CA VAL A 84 -3.14 19.85 -7.54
C VAL A 84 -1.81 20.19 -6.85
N ARG A 85 -0.75 20.35 -7.64
CA ARG A 85 0.62 20.47 -7.11
C ARG A 85 0.78 21.57 -6.04
N ASP A 86 0.21 22.75 -6.28
CA ASP A 86 0.37 23.89 -5.37
C ASP A 86 -0.35 23.65 -4.04
N ASP A 87 -1.56 23.09 -4.08
CA ASP A 87 -2.31 22.70 -2.88
C ASP A 87 -1.58 21.59 -2.11
N ALA A 88 -0.93 20.65 -2.81
CA ALA A 88 -0.13 19.60 -2.18
C ALA A 88 1.08 20.19 -1.43
N LEU A 89 1.71 21.23 -1.98
CA LEU A 89 2.82 21.93 -1.34
C LEU A 89 2.36 22.71 -0.10
N VAL A 90 1.21 23.38 -0.18
CA VAL A 90 0.61 24.09 0.96
C VAL A 90 0.20 23.12 2.05
N TYR A 91 -0.43 22.00 1.69
CA TYR A 91 -0.77 20.95 2.64
C TYR A 91 0.50 20.40 3.32
N ALA A 92 1.51 20.04 2.54
CA ALA A 92 2.77 19.51 3.06
C ALA A 92 3.48 20.51 4.00
N SER A 93 3.48 21.81 3.70
CA SER A 93 4.12 22.82 4.56
C SER A 93 3.38 23.04 5.89
N SER A 94 2.13 22.60 6.00
CA SER A 94 1.37 22.60 7.25
C SER A 94 1.66 21.39 8.15
N GLN A 95 2.37 20.38 7.65
CA GLN A 95 2.76 19.20 8.43
C GLN A 95 4.14 19.46 9.08
N SER A 96 4.30 19.10 10.36
CA SER A 96 5.52 19.39 11.12
C SER A 96 6.72 18.56 10.66
N ASP A 97 6.50 17.30 10.33
CA ASP A 97 7.57 16.30 10.15
C ASP A 97 7.57 15.66 8.76
N LEU A 98 6.58 15.98 7.93
CA LEU A 98 6.40 15.41 6.59
C LEU A 98 6.41 16.51 5.54
N ARG A 99 6.96 16.19 4.38
CA ARG A 99 6.93 17.05 3.20
C ARG A 99 6.56 16.26 1.96
N LEU A 100 6.25 16.97 0.88
CA LEU A 100 6.07 16.35 -0.41
C LEU A 100 7.40 15.74 -0.90
N PRO A 101 7.42 14.46 -1.32
CA PRO A 101 8.61 13.84 -1.88
C PRO A 101 8.90 14.42 -3.26
N ASN A 102 10.18 14.49 -3.61
CA ASN A 102 10.57 14.77 -4.99
C ASN A 102 10.59 13.49 -5.85
N ILE A 103 10.76 13.64 -7.16
CA ILE A 103 10.71 12.50 -8.11
C ILE A 103 11.79 11.43 -7.86
N LYS A 104 12.97 11.82 -7.36
CA LYS A 104 14.06 10.87 -7.06
C LYS A 104 13.77 10.06 -5.80
N GLU A 105 13.18 10.72 -4.80
CA GLU A 105 12.76 10.08 -3.55
C GLU A 105 11.62 9.12 -3.81
N LEU A 106 10.61 9.53 -4.59
CA LEU A 106 9.53 8.63 -4.99
C LEU A 106 10.05 7.43 -5.79
N GLY A 107 11.03 7.65 -6.67
CA GLY A 107 11.71 6.57 -7.40
C GLY A 107 12.45 5.58 -6.50
N SER A 108 12.86 5.97 -5.30
CA SER A 108 13.61 5.10 -4.38
C SER A 108 12.76 4.02 -3.70
N ILE A 109 11.43 4.17 -3.72
CA ILE A 109 10.47 3.20 -3.16
C ILE A 109 9.74 2.41 -4.24
N VAL A 110 10.12 2.54 -5.51
CA VAL A 110 9.59 1.72 -6.61
C VAL A 110 10.13 0.29 -6.50
N GLU A 111 9.23 -0.68 -6.58
CA GLU A 111 9.57 -2.11 -6.67
C GLU A 111 9.85 -2.48 -8.13
N LEU A 112 11.12 -2.66 -8.50
CA LEU A 112 11.57 -2.94 -9.86
C LEU A 112 11.27 -4.37 -10.30
N GLN A 113 11.07 -5.29 -9.35
CA GLN A 113 10.63 -6.65 -9.64
C GLN A 113 9.21 -6.66 -10.23
N CYS A 114 8.40 -5.64 -9.98
CA CYS A 114 6.97 -5.69 -10.24
C CYS A 114 6.46 -4.47 -11.01
N ARG A 115 5.50 -4.70 -11.92
CA ARG A 115 4.94 -3.63 -12.75
C ARG A 115 3.62 -3.06 -12.22
N LEU A 116 2.83 -3.87 -11.51
CA LEU A 116 1.46 -3.51 -11.10
C LEU A 116 1.09 -4.19 -9.77
N PRO A 117 0.93 -3.45 -8.66
CA PRO A 117 1.56 -2.14 -8.45
C PRO A 117 3.10 -2.26 -8.41
N ALA A 118 3.78 -1.20 -8.82
CA ALA A 118 5.25 -1.10 -8.79
C ALA A 118 5.77 -0.55 -7.45
N ILE A 119 5.24 -1.09 -6.35
CA ILE A 119 5.59 -0.74 -4.97
C ILE A 119 5.45 -1.99 -4.10
N ASN A 120 6.18 -2.09 -2.99
CA ASN A 120 6.04 -3.22 -2.07
C ASN A 120 4.74 -3.07 -1.25
N PRO A 121 3.72 -3.93 -1.43
CA PRO A 121 2.42 -3.81 -0.77
C PRO A 121 2.48 -4.17 0.72
N ALA A 122 3.49 -4.94 1.17
CA ALA A 122 3.67 -5.20 2.60
C ALA A 122 4.18 -3.95 3.34
N VAL A 123 4.91 -3.07 2.64
CA VAL A 123 5.39 -1.80 3.20
C VAL A 123 4.37 -0.68 2.95
N PHE A 124 3.75 -0.61 1.78
CA PHE A 124 2.80 0.45 1.40
C PHE A 124 1.46 -0.17 0.97
N PRO A 125 0.49 -0.33 1.90
CA PRO A 125 -0.77 -0.99 1.59
C PRO A 125 -1.69 -0.14 0.72
N ASN A 126 -2.61 -0.80 0.02
CA ASN A 126 -3.69 -0.21 -0.78
C ASN A 126 -3.28 0.87 -1.80
N GLN A 127 -2.10 0.74 -2.39
CA GLN A 127 -1.65 1.69 -3.40
C GLN A 127 -2.44 1.50 -4.70
N PRO A 128 -3.03 2.58 -5.26
CA PRO A 128 -3.88 2.47 -6.44
C PRO A 128 -3.08 1.91 -7.62
N ASN A 129 -3.74 1.06 -8.40
CA ASN A 129 -3.24 0.63 -9.69
C ASN A 129 -3.21 1.84 -10.64
N TRP A 130 -2.04 2.41 -10.89
CA TRP A 130 -1.86 3.42 -11.95
C TRP A 130 -1.80 2.76 -13.34
N GLY A 131 -2.85 2.01 -13.68
CA GLY A 131 -3.06 1.38 -14.99
C GLY A 131 -3.92 2.24 -15.89
#